data_AF-A0A1W1CVQ0-F1
#
_entry.id   AF-A0A1W1CVQ0-F1
#
_cell.length_a   1.000
_cell.length_b   1.000
_cell.length_c   1.000
_cell.angle_alpha   90.00
_cell.angle_beta   90.00
_cell.angle_gamma   90.00
#
_symmetry.space_group_name_H-M   'P 1'
#
loop_
_entity.id
_entity.type
_entity.pdbx_description
1 polymer ?
#
loop_
_entity_poly.entity_id
_entity_poly.type
_entity_poly.pdbx_seq_one_letter_code
_entity_poly.pdbx_strand_id
1 'polypeptide(L)'
;MYYLLNETNHIIAADADFLNLFDTTDINELTSKIAREEIELDFLQESELLLQNHNHTEVFSLKKTSLLSLIGKLTLVTLQEQKSQKPLSTEEENDDETIQIDTLLESEEVSEKEESLETLPLLEESEEILSLEEPALEEESSEKIEDIFDEDALFTIDLDETTSEETHTVTTEDTLKIQEENPDDILLPEAGLSMEITEITVDIEKASNAIGISTEDYTNFLNEFIDTALGLEKDLQQDDETTKENAVETLLQLSHVLHLPQIGEIIQKIEKSHGEEQQTLVKSFYGMLSHLTIQKESSKTETVNPDNQEEEKVELFDIQEKDTTIENTEPVKTKNENSFGTISLEDIHPIHFDFQLEEAANDLSLPVELIEEFVHDFIDQAHTETQKMLKAYEEGNLDAIQKIGHLLKGASSNLRINPLADTLYKIQFCEDPNNLELLIKDYWAHFLSLENQINVISN
;
A
#
# COMPACT_ATOMS: atom_id res chain seq x y z
N MET A 1 -16.18 0.79 30.63
CA MET A 1 -16.06 0.25 29.26
C MET A 1 -16.35 1.34 28.26
N TYR A 2 -15.33 1.67 27.49
CA TYR A 2 -15.33 2.73 26.49
C TYR A 2 -14.57 2.26 25.25
N TYR A 3 -15.05 2.63 24.07
CA TYR A 3 -14.30 2.46 22.83
C TYR A 3 -14.56 3.61 21.86
N LEU A 4 -13.64 3.84 20.93
CA LEU A 4 -13.72 4.85 19.89
C LEU A 4 -13.95 4.20 18.54
N LEU A 5 -14.94 4.73 17.82
CA LEU A 5 -15.19 4.42 16.42
C LEU A 5 -14.69 5.55 15.52
N ASN A 6 -14.16 5.21 14.36
CA ASN A 6 -13.91 6.16 13.27
C ASN A 6 -15.19 6.39 12.42
N GLU A 7 -15.06 7.13 11.32
CA GLU A 7 -16.18 7.42 10.40
C GLU A 7 -16.74 6.17 9.70
N THR A 8 -15.92 5.13 9.54
CA THR A 8 -16.32 3.84 8.95
C THR A 8 -16.86 2.84 9.98
N ASN A 9 -17.10 3.27 11.22
CA ASN A 9 -17.52 2.42 12.34
C ASN A 9 -16.53 1.30 12.73
N HIS A 10 -15.23 1.48 12.44
CA HIS A 10 -14.17 0.60 12.94
C HIS A 10 -13.70 1.04 14.32
N ILE A 11 -13.42 0.06 15.19
CA ILE A 11 -12.90 0.30 16.54
C ILE A 11 -11.41 0.67 16.44
N ILE A 12 -11.07 1.92 16.77
CA ILE A 12 -9.68 2.44 16.69
C ILE A 12 -9.01 2.62 18.05
N ALA A 13 -9.79 2.63 19.14
CA ALA A 13 -9.27 2.60 20.51
C ALA A 13 -10.30 1.94 21.44
N ALA A 14 -9.83 1.31 22.52
CA ALA A 14 -10.68 0.74 23.56
C ALA A 14 -10.02 0.87 24.94
N ASP A 15 -10.80 0.95 26.00
CA ASP A 15 -10.30 0.80 27.37
C ASP A 15 -10.01 -0.68 27.69
N ALA A 16 -9.17 -0.92 28.71
CA ALA A 16 -8.80 -2.27 29.11
C ALA A 16 -10.01 -3.10 29.55
N ASP A 17 -11.01 -2.47 30.18
CA ASP A 17 -12.24 -3.17 30.61
C ASP A 17 -13.03 -3.70 29.41
N PHE A 18 -13.10 -2.95 28.31
CA PHE A 18 -13.75 -3.43 27.08
C PHE A 18 -12.96 -4.55 26.40
N LEU A 19 -11.63 -4.47 26.36
CA LEU A 19 -10.79 -5.54 25.81
C LEU A 19 -10.91 -6.85 26.62
N ASN A 20 -10.92 -6.72 27.95
CA ASN A 20 -11.09 -7.86 28.87
C ASN A 20 -12.42 -8.59 28.68
N LEU A 21 -13.46 -7.94 28.13
CA LEU A 21 -14.74 -8.57 27.83
C LEU A 21 -14.63 -9.65 26.74
N PHE A 22 -13.58 -9.60 25.92
CA PHE A 22 -13.35 -10.51 24.79
C PHE A 22 -12.12 -11.40 24.98
N ASP A 23 -11.56 -11.42 26.20
CA ASP A 23 -10.28 -12.06 26.50
C ASP A 23 -9.18 -11.61 25.51
N THR A 24 -9.09 -10.31 25.22
CA THR A 24 -8.03 -9.72 24.38
C THR A 24 -7.18 -8.74 25.15
N THR A 25 -5.91 -8.63 24.76
CA THR A 25 -4.95 -7.71 25.41
C THR A 25 -4.69 -6.44 24.61
N ASP A 26 -4.95 -6.47 23.32
CA ASP A 26 -4.76 -5.34 22.42
C ASP A 26 -5.85 -5.27 21.35
N ILE A 27 -5.87 -4.15 20.62
CA ILE A 27 -6.91 -3.83 19.66
C ILE A 27 -6.78 -4.62 18.35
N ASN A 28 -5.56 -5.02 17.99
CA ASN A 28 -5.29 -5.79 16.78
C ASN A 28 -5.83 -7.21 16.94
N GLU A 29 -5.66 -7.79 18.14
CA GLU A 29 -6.25 -9.06 18.52
C GLU A 29 -7.78 -9.01 18.48
N LEU A 30 -8.39 -7.97 19.06
CA LEU A 30 -9.84 -7.75 19.00
C LEU A 30 -10.34 -7.67 17.55
N THR A 31 -9.68 -6.88 16.72
CA THR A 31 -10.06 -6.69 15.31
C THR A 31 -9.94 -8.00 14.53
N SER A 32 -8.90 -8.78 14.80
CA SER A 32 -8.70 -10.10 14.20
C SER A 32 -9.80 -11.09 14.57
N LYS A 33 -10.23 -11.10 15.84
CA LYS A 33 -11.33 -11.95 16.31
C LYS A 33 -12.68 -11.54 15.69
N ILE A 34 -12.94 -10.24 15.53
CA ILE A 34 -14.13 -9.73 14.82
C ILE A 34 -14.09 -10.17 13.35
N ALA A 35 -12.95 -10.02 12.67
CA ALA A 35 -12.79 -10.40 11.25
C ALA A 35 -12.96 -11.91 11.00
N ARG A 36 -12.69 -12.75 12.01
CA ARG A 36 -12.91 -14.21 11.97
C ARG A 36 -14.31 -14.64 12.39
N GLU A 37 -15.21 -13.70 12.67
CA GLU A 37 -16.56 -13.96 13.19
C GLU A 37 -16.57 -14.71 14.54
N GLU A 38 -15.47 -14.63 15.32
CA GLU A 38 -15.39 -15.18 16.69
C GLU A 38 -16.15 -14.28 17.69
N ILE A 39 -16.26 -12.99 17.36
CA ILE A 39 -16.98 -11.97 18.11
C ILE A 39 -17.94 -11.27 17.16
N GLU A 40 -19.22 -11.25 17.52
CA GLU A 40 -20.27 -10.56 16.78
C GLU A 40 -20.78 -9.37 17.62
N LEU A 41 -20.77 -8.18 17.02
CA LEU A 41 -21.19 -6.92 17.64
C LEU A 41 -22.43 -6.39 16.92
N ASP A 42 -23.60 -6.76 17.43
CA ASP A 42 -24.88 -6.43 16.83
C ASP A 42 -25.52 -5.20 17.49
N PHE A 43 -25.71 -4.16 16.69
CA PHE A 43 -26.42 -2.95 17.14
C PHE A 43 -27.92 -3.13 16.96
N LEU A 44 -28.60 -3.69 17.97
CA LEU A 44 -30.06 -3.91 17.95
C LEU A 44 -30.85 -2.60 17.79
N GLN A 45 -30.39 -1.54 18.46
CA GLN A 45 -30.99 -0.18 18.43
C GLN A 45 -29.88 0.88 18.54
N GLU A 46 -30.22 2.17 18.35
CA GLU A 46 -29.25 3.27 18.51
C GLU A 46 -28.59 3.30 19.91
N SER A 47 -29.25 2.72 20.91
CA SER A 47 -28.86 2.73 22.32
C SER A 47 -28.55 1.34 22.92
N GLU A 48 -28.51 0.27 22.12
CA GLU A 48 -28.29 -1.09 22.63
C GLU A 48 -27.28 -1.86 21.75
N LEU A 49 -26.34 -2.55 22.40
CA LEU A 49 -25.38 -3.45 21.78
C LEU A 49 -25.64 -4.87 22.28
N LEU A 50 -25.91 -5.78 21.36
CA LEU A 50 -25.85 -7.21 21.60
C LEU A 50 -24.43 -7.68 21.28
N LEU A 51 -23.80 -8.26 22.28
CA LEU A 51 -22.46 -8.81 22.17
C LEU A 51 -22.58 -10.32 22.24
N GLN A 52 -22.12 -10.99 21.18
CA GLN A 52 -22.14 -12.43 21.10
C GLN A 52 -20.72 -12.96 20.90
N ASN A 53 -20.29 -13.80 21.84
CA ASN A 53 -19.08 -14.60 21.78
C ASN A 53 -19.52 -16.09 21.84
N HIS A 54 -18.65 -17.02 21.45
CA HIS A 54 -18.92 -18.46 21.43
C HIS A 54 -19.57 -19.02 22.71
N ASN A 55 -19.31 -18.39 23.87
CA ASN A 55 -19.77 -18.87 25.16
C ASN A 55 -20.76 -17.93 25.87
N HIS A 56 -21.03 -16.75 25.32
CA HIS A 56 -21.72 -15.71 26.06
C HIS A 56 -22.47 -14.73 25.17
N THR A 57 -23.65 -14.32 25.62
CA THR A 57 -24.46 -13.29 24.97
C THR A 57 -24.87 -12.28 26.02
N GLU A 58 -24.43 -11.03 25.85
CA GLU A 58 -24.75 -9.93 26.75
C GLU A 58 -25.31 -8.75 25.99
N VAL A 59 -26.22 -8.02 26.64
CA VAL A 59 -26.81 -6.80 26.10
C VAL A 59 -26.35 -5.62 26.94
N PHE A 60 -25.76 -4.62 26.27
CA PHE A 60 -25.28 -3.40 26.90
C PHE A 60 -26.08 -2.19 26.44
N SER A 61 -26.32 -1.25 27.36
CA SER A 61 -26.85 0.06 26.98
C SER A 61 -25.70 0.96 26.52
N LEU A 62 -25.87 1.58 25.34
CA LEU A 62 -24.88 2.43 24.70
C LEU A 62 -25.21 3.91 24.90
N LYS A 63 -24.16 4.69 25.16
CA LYS A 63 -24.18 6.14 25.01
C LYS A 63 -23.10 6.57 24.02
N LYS A 64 -23.53 7.07 22.86
CA LYS A 64 -22.64 7.58 21.80
C LYS A 64 -22.44 9.09 21.95
N THR A 65 -21.20 9.54 21.85
CA THR A 65 -20.83 10.96 21.87
C THR A 65 -19.93 11.23 20.67
N SER A 66 -20.36 12.11 19.76
CA SER A 66 -19.54 12.50 18.61
C SER A 66 -18.42 13.45 19.05
N LEU A 67 -17.22 13.20 18.56
CA LEU A 67 -15.99 13.95 18.80
C LEU A 67 -15.43 14.42 17.46
N LEU A 68 -14.84 15.61 17.44
CA LEU A 68 -14.05 16.11 16.30
C LEU A 68 -12.58 15.94 16.65
N SER A 69 -11.86 15.20 15.80
CA SER A 69 -10.43 14.94 15.92
C SER A 69 -9.69 15.52 14.72
N LEU A 70 -8.36 15.56 14.82
CA LEU A 70 -7.48 15.88 13.69
C LEU A 70 -7.59 14.83 12.57
N ILE A 71 -7.94 13.59 12.92
CA ILE A 71 -8.13 12.46 11.99
C ILE A 71 -9.59 12.29 11.54
N GLY A 72 -10.43 13.32 11.68
CA GLY A 72 -11.85 13.28 11.28
C GLY A 72 -12.83 13.14 12.45
N LYS A 73 -14.09 12.79 12.14
CA LYS A 73 -15.13 12.58 13.16
C LYS A 73 -14.92 11.22 13.83
N LEU A 74 -14.83 11.24 15.15
CA LEU A 74 -14.78 10.04 15.96
C LEU A 74 -16.09 9.92 16.76
N THR A 75 -16.46 8.70 17.12
CA THR A 75 -17.58 8.44 18.02
C THR A 75 -17.09 7.71 19.25
N LEU A 76 -17.14 8.39 20.40
CA LEU A 76 -16.91 7.74 21.69
C LEU A 76 -18.17 6.99 22.09
N VAL A 77 -18.02 5.68 22.27
CA VAL A 77 -19.09 4.81 22.74
C VAL A 77 -18.80 4.42 24.19
N THR A 78 -19.76 4.70 25.06
CA THR A 78 -19.73 4.29 26.47
C THR A 78 -20.73 3.16 26.67
N LEU A 79 -20.27 2.03 27.21
CA LEU A 79 -21.16 0.92 27.57
C LEU A 79 -21.53 1.03 29.05
N GLN A 80 -22.82 0.91 29.32
CA GLN A 80 -23.36 0.81 30.66
C GLN A 80 -23.89 -0.60 30.86
N GLU A 81 -23.31 -1.29 31.83
CA GLU A 81 -23.75 -2.61 32.26
C GLU A 81 -25.19 -2.50 32.77
N GLN A 82 -26.13 -3.08 32.02
CA GLN A 82 -27.47 -3.25 32.56
C GLN A 82 -27.36 -4.32 33.63
N LYS A 83 -27.54 -3.95 34.90
CA LYS A 83 -27.67 -4.93 36.00
C LYS A 83 -28.71 -5.95 35.58
N SER A 84 -28.25 -7.12 35.16
CA SER A 84 -29.10 -8.19 34.68
C SER A 84 -30.12 -8.47 35.77
N GLN A 85 -31.38 -8.13 35.53
CA GLN A 85 -32.45 -8.67 36.35
C GLN A 85 -32.40 -10.17 36.10
N LYS A 86 -31.89 -10.87 37.11
CA LYS A 86 -31.75 -12.32 37.19
C LYS A 86 -32.92 -12.98 36.45
N PRO A 87 -32.68 -13.82 35.43
CA PRO A 87 -33.75 -14.44 34.69
C PRO A 87 -34.62 -15.21 35.70
N LEU A 88 -35.89 -14.79 35.78
CA LEU A 88 -36.91 -15.47 36.54
C LEU A 88 -37.03 -16.85 35.92
N SER A 89 -36.52 -17.85 36.63
CA SER A 89 -36.67 -19.26 36.27
C SER A 89 -38.15 -19.56 36.07
N THR A 90 -38.52 -19.82 34.82
CA THR A 90 -39.81 -20.39 34.45
C THR A 90 -39.88 -21.81 35.02
N GLU A 91 -40.55 -21.94 36.17
CA GLU A 91 -41.22 -23.18 36.51
C GLU A 91 -42.46 -23.30 35.64
N GLU A 92 -42.52 -24.37 34.87
CA GLU A 92 -43.74 -24.85 34.23
C GLU A 92 -44.79 -25.15 35.32
N GLU A 93 -45.94 -24.49 35.28
CA GLU A 93 -47.20 -25.12 35.69
C GLU A 93 -48.39 -24.45 34.99
N ASN A 94 -49.24 -25.32 34.44
CA ASN A 94 -50.53 -25.00 33.82
C ASN A 94 -51.47 -24.32 34.83
N ASP A 95 -52.22 -23.30 34.41
CA ASP A 95 -53.68 -23.39 34.24
C ASP A 95 -54.32 -22.04 33.83
N ASP A 96 -55.43 -22.20 33.12
CA ASP A 96 -56.51 -21.29 32.75
C ASP A 96 -56.73 -20.05 33.66
N GLU A 97 -56.83 -18.86 33.08
CA GLU A 97 -58.05 -18.01 33.12
C GLU A 97 -57.82 -16.62 32.48
N THR A 98 -58.81 -16.21 31.69
CA THR A 98 -59.06 -14.86 31.17
C THR A 98 -59.04 -13.76 32.24
N ILE A 99 -58.59 -12.54 31.91
CA ILE A 99 -59.24 -11.23 32.18
C ILE A 99 -58.43 -10.08 31.55
N GLN A 100 -59.14 -9.15 30.89
CA GLN A 100 -58.69 -7.83 30.42
C GLN A 100 -58.51 -6.85 31.59
N ILE A 101 -57.66 -5.80 31.46
CA ILE A 101 -57.94 -4.41 31.89
C ILE A 101 -56.77 -3.48 31.47
N ASP A 102 -57.12 -2.39 30.79
CA ASP A 102 -56.34 -1.14 30.62
C ASP A 102 -55.99 -0.51 31.98
N THR A 103 -54.76 -0.02 32.22
CA THR A 103 -54.57 1.29 32.88
C THR A 103 -53.17 1.90 32.74
N LEU A 104 -53.22 3.18 32.36
CA LEU A 104 -52.28 4.31 32.40
C LEU A 104 -51.39 4.53 33.65
N LEU A 105 -50.34 5.36 33.44
CA LEU A 105 -49.64 6.31 34.35
C LEU A 105 -48.65 5.70 35.38
N GLU A 106 -47.59 6.34 35.88
CA GLU A 106 -46.81 7.56 35.63
C GLU A 106 -45.72 7.59 36.74
N SER A 107 -44.52 8.08 36.44
CA SER A 107 -43.56 8.75 37.36
C SER A 107 -42.82 8.03 38.51
N GLU A 108 -41.71 8.70 38.89
CA GLU A 108 -40.81 8.59 40.05
C GLU A 108 -39.64 7.61 39.89
N GLU A 109 -38.39 8.02 39.64
CA GLU A 109 -37.50 9.04 40.24
C GLU A 109 -37.01 8.72 41.67
N VAL A 110 -35.67 8.74 41.81
CA VAL A 110 -34.84 8.82 43.03
C VAL A 110 -34.57 7.52 43.81
N SER A 111 -33.29 7.10 43.86
CA SER A 111 -32.47 7.19 45.08
C SER A 111 -31.15 6.44 44.95
N GLU A 112 -30.08 7.20 45.17
CA GLU A 112 -28.73 6.74 45.48
C GLU A 112 -28.71 5.83 46.72
N LYS A 113 -27.79 4.85 46.72
CA LYS A 113 -27.06 4.43 47.93
C LYS A 113 -25.86 3.54 47.60
N GLU A 114 -24.70 4.06 47.96
CA GLU A 114 -23.45 3.35 48.24
C GLU A 114 -23.67 2.30 49.35
N GLU A 115 -23.04 1.13 49.25
CA GLU A 115 -22.10 0.62 50.28
C GLU A 115 -21.58 -0.80 50.00
N SER A 116 -20.28 -0.93 50.28
CA SER A 116 -19.57 -2.10 50.83
C SER A 116 -19.28 -3.32 49.94
N LEU A 117 -17.99 -3.42 49.59
CA LEU A 117 -17.25 -4.62 49.22
C LEU A 117 -16.85 -5.40 50.48
N GLU A 118 -17.16 -6.71 50.52
CA GLU A 118 -16.56 -7.70 51.42
C GLU A 118 -16.02 -8.90 50.61
N THR A 119 -14.70 -8.95 50.50
CA THR A 119 -13.76 -10.08 50.69
C THR A 119 -14.06 -11.54 50.26
N LEU A 120 -13.11 -12.06 49.44
CA LEU A 120 -12.45 -13.41 49.40
C LEU A 120 -13.23 -14.60 48.76
N PRO A 121 -12.57 -15.72 48.32
CA PRO A 121 -11.13 -16.08 48.24
C PRO A 121 -10.67 -16.80 46.92
N LEU A 122 -9.35 -17.08 46.90
CA LEU A 122 -8.57 -18.07 46.12
C LEU A 122 -9.26 -19.39 45.71
N LEU A 123 -8.86 -19.91 44.54
CA LEU A 123 -8.60 -21.32 44.16
C LEU A 123 -7.82 -21.28 42.81
N GLU A 124 -6.53 -21.61 42.70
CA GLU A 124 -5.83 -22.91 42.75
C GLU A 124 -6.26 -23.95 41.68
N GLU A 125 -5.24 -24.43 40.95
CA GLU A 125 -5.15 -25.65 40.11
C GLU A 125 -5.79 -25.55 38.69
N SER A 126 -5.20 -26.04 37.59
CA SER A 126 -4.17 -27.08 37.38
C SER A 126 -3.58 -27.00 35.95
N GLU A 127 -2.31 -27.37 35.83
CA GLU A 127 -1.62 -27.73 34.58
C GLU A 127 -2.09 -29.09 34.05
N GLU A 128 -2.29 -29.22 32.73
CA GLU A 128 -2.29 -30.49 31.96
C GLU A 128 -1.99 -30.11 30.49
N ILE A 129 -0.75 -30.10 30.02
CA ILE A 129 -0.01 -31.22 29.41
C ILE A 129 -0.88 -32.13 28.54
N LEU A 130 -0.88 -31.88 27.21
CA LEU A 130 -1.05 -32.97 26.24
C LEU A 130 -0.16 -32.76 25.01
N SER A 131 0.92 -33.54 25.01
CA SER A 131 1.70 -33.95 23.85
C SER A 131 0.92 -35.00 23.05
N LEU A 132 1.18 -35.10 21.74
CA LEU A 132 0.96 -36.21 20.78
C LEU A 132 0.65 -35.57 19.41
N GLU A 133 1.16 -35.97 18.25
CA GLU A 133 2.06 -37.04 17.81
C GLU A 133 2.32 -36.76 16.31
N GLU A 134 3.58 -36.72 15.87
CA GLU A 134 3.95 -36.67 14.44
C GLU A 134 3.73 -38.04 13.78
N PRO A 135 3.36 -38.08 12.49
CA PRO A 135 3.70 -39.21 11.64
C PRO A 135 4.62 -38.81 10.47
N ALA A 136 5.85 -39.29 10.60
CA ALA A 136 6.67 -40.02 9.63
C ALA A 136 6.54 -39.74 8.11
N LEU A 137 7.67 -39.26 7.60
CA LEU A 137 8.27 -39.37 6.27
C LEU A 137 7.99 -40.68 5.49
N GLU A 138 7.69 -40.52 4.21
CA GLU A 138 8.11 -41.46 3.15
C GLU A 138 9.05 -40.72 2.19
N GLU A 139 10.28 -41.24 2.09
CA GLU A 139 11.31 -40.85 1.14
C GLU A 139 11.02 -41.48 -0.23
N GLU A 140 10.93 -40.68 -1.29
CA GLU A 140 11.21 -41.17 -2.64
C GLU A 140 12.36 -40.38 -3.29
N SER A 141 13.26 -41.17 -3.83
CA SER A 141 14.52 -40.85 -4.50
C SER A 141 14.35 -39.98 -5.74
N SER A 142 15.10 -38.89 -5.85
CA SER A 142 15.35 -38.22 -7.13
C SER A 142 16.78 -38.49 -7.61
N GLU A 143 16.85 -39.01 -8.83
CA GLU A 143 18.06 -39.29 -9.57
C GLU A 143 18.75 -38.00 -10.04
N LYS A 144 20.09 -38.09 -10.15
CA LYS A 144 20.96 -37.11 -10.80
C LYS A 144 20.52 -36.83 -12.24
N ILE A 145 20.36 -35.55 -12.58
CA ILE A 145 20.53 -35.05 -13.95
C ILE A 145 21.49 -33.87 -13.88
N GLU A 146 22.70 -34.09 -14.41
CA GLU A 146 23.66 -33.04 -14.80
C GLU A 146 23.32 -32.58 -16.22
N ASP A 147 23.44 -31.26 -16.42
CA ASP A 147 23.72 -30.52 -17.66
C ASP A 147 22.79 -30.64 -18.88
N ILE A 148 22.14 -29.52 -19.21
CA ILE A 148 22.22 -28.72 -20.46
C ILE A 148 20.95 -27.84 -20.53
N PHE A 149 21.07 -26.53 -20.32
CA PHE A 149 20.04 -25.56 -20.68
C PHE A 149 20.63 -24.57 -21.70
N ASP A 150 20.25 -24.77 -22.97
CA ASP A 150 20.20 -23.72 -23.99
C ASP A 150 18.87 -22.97 -23.76
N GLU A 151 18.93 -21.74 -23.25
CA GLU A 151 17.75 -20.89 -22.95
C GLU A 151 17.50 -19.86 -24.07
N ASP A 152 16.98 -20.32 -25.22
CA ASP A 152 16.52 -19.42 -26.29
C ASP A 152 15.22 -19.91 -26.98
N ALA A 153 14.38 -20.69 -26.30
CA ALA A 153 13.22 -21.33 -26.95
C ALA A 153 11.95 -21.49 -26.10
N LEU A 154 11.58 -20.50 -25.28
CA LEU A 154 10.20 -20.40 -24.77
C LEU A 154 9.59 -19.05 -25.17
N PHE A 155 8.35 -19.10 -25.66
CA PHE A 155 7.52 -18.02 -26.22
C PHE A 155 7.63 -17.75 -27.73
N THR A 156 7.33 -18.76 -28.55
CA THR A 156 6.66 -18.57 -29.84
C THR A 156 5.28 -19.20 -29.79
N ILE A 157 4.25 -18.39 -29.56
CA ILE A 157 2.85 -18.76 -29.74
C ILE A 157 2.53 -18.54 -31.23
N ASP A 158 2.50 -19.62 -32.02
CA ASP A 158 2.01 -19.62 -33.40
C ASP A 158 0.48 -19.42 -33.38
N LEU A 159 0.04 -18.23 -33.80
CA LEU A 159 -1.36 -17.95 -34.13
C LEU A 159 -1.57 -18.14 -35.63
N ASP A 160 -2.23 -19.24 -35.97
CA ASP A 160 -2.65 -19.58 -37.34
C ASP A 160 -3.59 -18.52 -37.92
N GLU A 161 -3.11 -17.86 -38.97
CA GLU A 161 -3.83 -16.87 -39.77
C GLU A 161 -4.71 -17.59 -40.82
N THR A 162 -6.01 -17.75 -40.54
CA THR A 162 -6.96 -18.20 -41.56
C THR A 162 -7.53 -17.03 -42.34
N THR A 163 -6.94 -16.78 -43.51
CA THR A 163 -7.54 -16.05 -44.64
C THR A 163 -8.79 -16.76 -45.16
N SER A 164 -9.88 -16.01 -45.34
CA SER A 164 -10.90 -16.32 -46.36
C SER A 164 -11.24 -15.06 -47.14
N GLU A 165 -10.81 -15.04 -48.40
CA GLU A 165 -11.30 -14.17 -49.46
C GLU A 165 -12.79 -14.42 -49.68
N GLU A 166 -13.60 -13.36 -49.84
CA GLU A 166 -14.71 -13.42 -50.78
C GLU A 166 -15.01 -12.03 -51.36
N THR A 167 -14.80 -11.95 -52.67
CA THR A 167 -15.08 -10.84 -53.57
C THR A 167 -16.58 -10.61 -53.76
N HIS A 168 -17.04 -9.37 -53.65
CA HIS A 168 -18.23 -8.95 -54.41
C HIS A 168 -18.15 -7.50 -54.88
N THR A 169 -18.04 -7.37 -56.20
CA THR A 169 -18.21 -6.17 -57.02
C THR A 169 -19.66 -5.69 -57.01
N VAL A 170 -19.90 -4.40 -56.69
CA VAL A 170 -21.04 -3.65 -57.27
C VAL A 170 -20.60 -2.21 -57.54
N THR A 171 -20.53 -1.90 -58.83
CA THR A 171 -20.58 -0.57 -59.42
C THR A 171 -21.89 0.16 -59.09
N THR A 172 -21.81 1.42 -58.67
CA THR A 172 -22.60 2.51 -59.28
C THR A 172 -21.90 3.84 -59.07
N GLU A 173 -21.70 4.51 -60.19
CA GLU A 173 -21.39 5.93 -60.33
C GLU A 173 -22.38 6.77 -59.52
N ASP A 174 -21.91 7.71 -58.71
CA ASP A 174 -22.54 9.02 -58.71
C ASP A 174 -21.54 10.14 -58.36
N THR A 175 -21.60 11.15 -59.21
CA THR A 175 -20.73 12.31 -59.28
C THR A 175 -21.19 13.38 -58.30
N LEU A 176 -20.35 13.75 -57.34
CA LEU A 176 -20.45 15.06 -56.67
C LEU A 176 -19.08 15.75 -56.66
N LYS A 177 -18.99 16.76 -57.52
CA LYS A 177 -17.97 17.80 -57.48
C LYS A 177 -18.20 18.64 -56.23
N ILE A 178 -17.29 18.59 -55.27
CA ILE A 178 -17.14 19.62 -54.25
C ILE A 178 -15.87 20.40 -54.58
N GLN A 179 -16.04 21.71 -54.62
CA GLN A 179 -15.07 22.72 -55.01
C GLN A 179 -13.92 22.78 -54.00
N GLU A 180 -12.71 22.89 -54.54
CA GLU A 180 -11.53 23.38 -53.83
C GLU A 180 -11.80 24.82 -53.37
N GLU A 181 -11.90 25.03 -52.06
CA GLU A 181 -11.78 26.34 -51.44
C GLU A 181 -10.40 26.47 -50.77
N ASN A 182 -9.84 27.68 -50.90
CA ASN A 182 -8.47 28.06 -50.59
C ASN A 182 -7.97 27.73 -49.18
N PRO A 183 -6.69 27.37 -49.01
CA PRO A 183 -6.05 27.11 -47.71
C PRO A 183 -5.33 28.36 -47.15
N ASP A 184 -5.95 29.54 -47.17
CA ASP A 184 -5.36 30.78 -46.63
C ASP A 184 -6.45 31.64 -45.98
N ASP A 185 -6.85 31.31 -44.74
CA ASP A 185 -7.35 32.22 -43.69
C ASP A 185 -8.14 31.46 -42.60
N ILE A 186 -7.44 30.72 -41.73
CA ILE A 186 -7.92 30.43 -40.37
C ILE A 186 -6.72 30.58 -39.43
N LEU A 187 -6.45 31.82 -39.02
CA LEU A 187 -5.59 32.12 -37.87
C LEU A 187 -6.45 32.02 -36.60
N LEU A 188 -6.51 30.83 -36.02
CA LEU A 188 -6.88 30.66 -34.62
C LEU A 188 -5.67 31.07 -33.75
N PRO A 189 -5.84 31.92 -32.73
CA PRO A 189 -4.77 32.24 -31.82
C PRO A 189 -4.57 31.06 -30.86
N GLU A 190 -3.60 30.19 -31.15
CA GLU A 190 -3.02 29.29 -30.15
C GLU A 190 -2.25 30.12 -29.12
N ALA A 191 -2.98 30.63 -28.12
CA ALA A 191 -2.38 31.09 -26.88
C ALA A 191 -1.98 29.83 -26.08
N GLY A 192 -0.86 29.23 -26.46
CA GLY A 192 -0.25 28.12 -25.75
C GLY A 192 0.10 28.53 -24.31
N LEU A 193 -0.75 28.12 -23.37
CA LEU A 193 -0.40 28.04 -21.96
C LEU A 193 0.54 26.85 -21.79
N SER A 194 1.83 27.08 -22.07
CA SER A 194 2.92 26.23 -21.61
C SER A 194 2.97 26.33 -20.08
N MET A 195 2.17 25.52 -19.39
CA MET A 195 2.36 25.29 -17.95
C MET A 195 3.68 24.51 -17.81
N GLU A 196 4.73 25.20 -17.39
CA GLU A 196 5.98 24.55 -16.98
C GLU A 196 5.66 23.64 -15.79
N ILE A 197 5.84 22.33 -15.98
CA ILE A 197 5.79 21.36 -14.90
C ILE A 197 6.98 21.64 -14.00
N THR A 198 6.75 22.24 -12.84
CA THR A 198 7.78 22.55 -11.87
C THR A 198 7.94 21.38 -10.91
N GLU A 199 9.17 20.87 -10.77
CA GLU A 199 9.52 19.83 -9.82
C GLU A 199 9.25 20.31 -8.38
N ILE A 200 8.48 19.54 -7.62
CA ILE A 200 8.15 19.85 -6.23
C ILE A 200 9.11 19.07 -5.35
N THR A 201 10.02 19.80 -4.72
CA THR A 201 10.94 19.23 -3.73
C THR A 201 10.34 19.40 -2.34
N VAL A 202 10.09 18.28 -1.67
CA VAL A 202 9.60 18.26 -0.29
C VAL A 202 10.79 17.97 0.64
N ASP A 203 11.06 18.93 1.53
CA ASP A 203 11.99 18.74 2.64
C ASP A 203 11.28 17.92 3.72
N ILE A 204 11.48 16.60 3.69
CA ILE A 204 10.81 15.67 4.60
C ILE A 204 11.15 15.99 6.05
N GLU A 205 12.40 16.33 6.36
CA GLU A 205 12.78 16.60 7.75
C GLU A 205 12.01 17.80 8.28
N LYS A 206 11.94 18.88 7.51
CA LYS A 206 11.18 20.06 7.90
C LYS A 206 9.67 19.79 7.96
N ALA A 207 9.12 19.07 7.00
CA ALA A 207 7.68 18.79 6.93
C ALA A 207 7.22 17.82 8.03
N SER A 208 7.93 16.72 8.24
CA SER A 208 7.68 15.77 9.34
C SER A 208 7.80 16.43 10.72
N ASN A 209 8.83 17.25 10.93
CA ASN A 209 8.98 18.03 12.17
C ASN A 209 7.84 19.05 12.38
N ALA A 210 7.29 19.63 11.30
CA ALA A 210 6.20 20.59 11.41
C ALA A 210 4.91 19.95 11.95
N ILE A 211 4.67 18.67 11.65
CA ILE A 211 3.50 17.92 12.12
C ILE A 211 3.78 17.00 13.30
N GLY A 212 5.05 16.87 13.71
CA GLY A 212 5.46 16.14 14.90
C GLY A 212 5.45 14.62 14.73
N ILE A 213 5.74 14.12 13.54
CA ILE A 213 5.88 12.69 13.25
C ILE A 213 7.29 12.34 12.74
N SER A 214 7.61 11.05 12.66
CA SER A 214 8.90 10.62 12.11
C SER A 214 8.97 10.84 10.59
N THR A 215 10.19 10.87 10.03
CA THR A 215 10.37 10.96 8.57
C THR A 215 9.79 9.75 7.83
N GLU A 216 9.81 8.58 8.48
CA GLU A 216 9.23 7.33 7.96
C GLU A 216 7.71 7.41 7.92
N ASP A 217 7.07 7.80 9.03
CA ASP A 217 5.61 7.99 9.09
C ASP A 217 5.16 9.04 8.06
N TYR A 218 5.91 10.14 7.93
CA TYR A 218 5.62 11.16 6.93
C TYR A 218 5.66 10.61 5.51
N THR A 219 6.64 9.75 5.20
CA THR A 219 6.74 9.10 3.90
C THR A 219 5.53 8.19 3.66
N ASN A 220 5.10 7.45 4.68
CA ASN A 220 3.91 6.60 4.60
C ASN A 220 2.63 7.44 4.35
N PHE A 221 2.43 8.53 5.09
CA PHE A 221 1.30 9.44 4.84
C PHE A 221 1.34 10.08 3.46
N LEU A 222 2.54 10.37 2.95
CA LEU A 222 2.70 10.93 1.62
C LEU A 222 2.30 9.92 0.54
N ASN A 223 2.67 8.65 0.70
CA ASN A 223 2.23 7.56 -0.18
C ASN A 223 0.72 7.39 -0.11
N GLU A 224 0.14 7.35 1.09
CA GLU A 224 -1.32 7.25 1.27
C GLU A 224 -2.08 8.43 0.63
N PHE A 225 -1.51 9.64 0.70
CA PHE A 225 -2.04 10.80 0.01
C PHE A 225 -2.00 10.64 -1.52
N ILE A 226 -0.90 10.12 -2.06
CA ILE A 226 -0.78 9.84 -3.50
C ILE A 226 -1.83 8.79 -3.91
N ASP A 227 -1.95 7.70 -3.16
CA ASP A 227 -2.92 6.64 -3.43
C ASP A 227 -4.36 7.15 -3.38
N THR A 228 -4.67 7.98 -2.38
CA THR A 228 -5.98 8.64 -2.26
C THR A 228 -6.23 9.58 -3.43
N ALA A 229 -5.23 10.36 -3.86
CA ALA A 229 -5.33 11.24 -5.02
C ALA A 229 -5.61 10.47 -6.31
N LEU A 230 -4.98 9.31 -6.49
CA LEU A 230 -5.21 8.45 -7.65
C LEU A 230 -6.62 7.86 -7.62
N GLY A 231 -7.07 7.35 -6.46
CA GLY A 231 -8.43 6.84 -6.29
C GLY A 231 -9.52 7.87 -6.62
N LEU A 232 -9.23 9.17 -6.42
CA LEU A 232 -10.15 10.28 -6.69
C LEU A 232 -10.02 10.89 -8.11
N GLU A 233 -9.19 10.33 -9.00
CA GLU A 233 -8.98 10.92 -10.35
C GLU A 233 -10.28 11.03 -11.14
N LYS A 234 -11.05 9.94 -11.19
CA LYS A 234 -12.32 9.91 -11.92
C LYS A 234 -13.30 10.94 -11.33
N ASP A 235 -13.30 11.11 -10.02
CA ASP A 235 -14.17 12.04 -9.32
C ASP A 235 -13.80 13.50 -9.60
N LEU A 236 -12.50 13.80 -9.72
CA LEU A 236 -12.02 15.12 -10.15
C LEU A 236 -12.34 15.45 -11.61
N GLN A 237 -12.58 14.45 -12.46
CA GLN A 237 -12.89 14.63 -13.88
C GLN A 237 -14.41 14.60 -14.18
N GLN A 238 -15.24 14.24 -13.21
CA GLN A 238 -16.69 14.16 -13.39
C GLN A 238 -17.36 15.54 -13.46
N ASP A 239 -18.49 15.59 -14.19
CA ASP A 239 -19.36 16.76 -14.28
C ASP A 239 -20.26 16.93 -13.03
N ASP A 240 -20.32 15.94 -12.14
CA ASP A 240 -21.08 16.03 -10.89
C ASP A 240 -20.35 16.93 -9.87
N GLU A 241 -20.90 18.12 -9.64
CA GLU A 241 -20.33 19.10 -8.71
C GLU A 241 -20.15 18.55 -7.29
N THR A 242 -21.06 17.68 -6.81
CA THR A 242 -20.99 17.17 -5.43
C THR A 242 -19.83 16.20 -5.24
N THR A 243 -19.68 15.24 -6.16
CA THR A 243 -18.59 14.25 -6.14
C THR A 243 -17.23 14.94 -6.30
N LYS A 244 -17.15 15.91 -7.21
CA LYS A 244 -15.95 16.73 -7.40
C LYS A 244 -15.62 17.57 -6.17
N GLU A 245 -16.61 18.25 -5.55
CA GLU A 245 -16.41 19.06 -4.34
C GLU A 245 -15.86 18.20 -3.19
N ASN A 246 -16.40 16.99 -2.98
CA ASN A 246 -15.91 16.06 -1.97
C ASN A 246 -14.45 15.61 -2.24
N ALA A 247 -14.12 15.29 -3.50
CA ALA A 247 -12.77 14.90 -3.89
C ALA A 247 -11.77 16.05 -3.67
N VAL A 248 -12.14 17.26 -4.08
CA VAL A 248 -11.35 18.48 -3.87
C VAL A 248 -11.16 18.76 -2.38
N GLU A 249 -12.21 18.69 -1.56
CA GLU A 249 -12.14 18.92 -0.11
C GLU A 249 -11.19 17.93 0.56
N THR A 250 -11.31 16.65 0.22
CA THR A 250 -10.46 15.57 0.74
C THR A 250 -8.99 15.82 0.42
N LEU A 251 -8.68 16.09 -0.86
CA LEU A 251 -7.29 16.32 -1.29
C LEU A 251 -6.73 17.62 -0.72
N LEU A 252 -7.56 18.65 -0.60
CA LEU A 252 -7.14 19.91 0.00
C LEU A 252 -6.81 19.72 1.49
N GLN A 253 -7.63 18.97 2.23
CA GLN A 253 -7.39 18.65 3.62
C GLN A 253 -6.08 17.87 3.80
N LEU A 254 -5.87 16.81 3.02
CA LEU A 254 -4.64 16.01 3.08
C LEU A 254 -3.40 16.83 2.69
N SER A 255 -3.50 17.66 1.65
CA SER A 255 -2.39 18.54 1.23
C SER A 255 -2.00 19.55 2.31
N HIS A 256 -2.97 20.04 3.10
CA HIS A 256 -2.69 20.92 4.23
C HIS A 256 -2.02 20.18 5.38
N VAL A 257 -2.48 18.96 5.71
CA VAL A 257 -1.86 18.11 6.74
C VAL A 257 -0.40 17.81 6.37
N LEU A 258 -0.13 17.48 5.11
CA LEU A 258 1.22 17.22 4.63
C LEU A 258 2.04 18.48 4.32
N HIS A 259 1.51 19.69 4.57
CA HIS A 259 2.19 20.95 4.26
C HIS A 259 2.70 21.03 2.80
N LEU A 260 1.84 20.65 1.83
CA LEU A 260 2.13 20.70 0.39
C LEU A 260 1.43 21.90 -0.27
N PRO A 261 1.90 23.16 -0.08
CA PRO A 261 1.17 24.35 -0.51
C PRO A 261 0.98 24.44 -2.03
N GLN A 262 1.97 24.00 -2.81
CA GLN A 262 1.90 24.03 -4.28
C GLN A 262 0.81 23.08 -4.80
N ILE A 263 0.65 21.93 -4.15
CA ILE A 263 -0.41 20.96 -4.43
C ILE A 263 -1.78 21.55 -4.02
N GLY A 264 -1.88 22.15 -2.83
CA GLY A 264 -3.10 22.82 -2.41
C GLY A 264 -3.54 23.95 -3.36
N GLU A 265 -2.60 24.71 -3.92
CA GLU A 265 -2.89 25.77 -4.89
C GLU A 265 -3.48 25.23 -6.21
N ILE A 266 -2.99 24.10 -6.72
CA ILE A 266 -3.54 23.52 -7.95
C ILE A 266 -4.91 22.89 -7.70
N ILE A 267 -5.12 22.23 -6.56
CA ILE A 267 -6.44 21.69 -6.15
C ILE A 267 -7.48 22.81 -6.07
N GLN A 268 -7.13 23.96 -5.48
CA GLN A 268 -8.03 25.14 -5.44
C GLN A 268 -8.30 25.76 -6.82
N LYS A 269 -7.40 25.58 -7.79
CA LYS A 269 -7.67 26.00 -9.17
C LYS A 269 -8.62 25.03 -9.85
N ILE A 270 -8.46 23.72 -9.61
CA ILE A 270 -9.38 22.69 -10.10
C ILE A 270 -10.81 22.99 -9.61
N GLU A 271 -10.99 23.28 -8.32
CA GLU A 271 -12.28 23.64 -7.71
C GLU A 271 -13.03 24.77 -8.46
N LYS A 272 -12.28 25.79 -8.92
CA LYS A 272 -12.84 27.00 -9.53
C LYS A 272 -12.97 26.90 -11.05
N SER A 273 -12.46 25.83 -11.64
CA SER A 273 -12.42 25.61 -13.08
C SER A 273 -13.51 24.65 -13.54
N HIS A 274 -13.87 24.72 -14.82
CA HIS A 274 -14.87 23.85 -15.43
C HIS A 274 -14.45 23.46 -16.85
N GLY A 275 -14.89 22.29 -17.33
CA GLY A 275 -14.68 21.85 -18.71
C GLY A 275 -13.21 21.57 -19.06
N GLU A 276 -12.74 22.03 -20.23
CA GLU A 276 -11.38 21.74 -20.73
C GLU A 276 -10.27 22.32 -19.84
N GLU A 277 -10.51 23.46 -19.18
CA GLU A 277 -9.56 24.05 -18.23
C GLU A 277 -9.35 23.15 -17.01
N GLN A 278 -10.43 22.57 -16.49
CA GLN A 278 -10.39 21.61 -15.38
C GLN A 278 -9.59 20.38 -15.75
N GLN A 279 -9.84 19.77 -16.91
CA GLN A 279 -9.09 18.60 -17.37
C GLN A 279 -7.58 18.89 -17.50
N THR A 280 -7.25 20.09 -17.98
CA THR A 280 -5.85 20.53 -18.08
C THR A 280 -5.21 20.68 -16.71
N LEU A 281 -5.93 21.25 -15.73
CA LEU A 281 -5.47 21.41 -14.36
C LEU A 281 -5.34 20.07 -13.62
N VAL A 282 -6.28 19.15 -13.82
CA VAL A 282 -6.23 17.78 -13.27
C VAL A 282 -5.00 17.06 -13.81
N LYS A 283 -4.77 17.10 -15.13
CA LYS A 283 -3.56 16.52 -15.73
C LYS A 283 -2.27 17.14 -15.18
N SER A 284 -2.28 18.45 -14.96
CA SER A 284 -1.14 19.17 -14.37
C SER A 284 -0.93 18.77 -12.90
N PHE A 285 -2.00 18.53 -12.13
CA PHE A 285 -1.93 18.02 -10.76
C PHE A 285 -1.29 16.63 -10.69
N TYR A 286 -1.70 15.69 -11.55
CA TYR A 286 -1.06 14.36 -11.57
C TYR A 286 0.37 14.40 -12.10
N GLY A 287 0.67 15.30 -13.05
CA GLY A 287 2.06 15.58 -13.43
C GLY A 287 2.89 16.11 -12.25
N MET A 288 2.32 17.01 -11.43
CA MET A 288 2.98 17.50 -10.22
C MET A 288 3.20 16.38 -9.18
N LEU A 289 2.24 15.46 -9.02
CA LEU A 289 2.39 14.31 -8.13
C LEU A 289 3.50 13.35 -8.59
N SER A 290 3.61 13.06 -9.89
CA SER A 290 4.66 12.16 -10.40
C SER A 290 6.07 12.76 -10.27
N HIS A 291 6.17 14.09 -10.18
CA HIS A 291 7.42 14.82 -9.95
C HIS A 291 7.65 15.21 -8.48
N LEU A 292 6.87 14.67 -7.56
CA LEU A 292 7.05 14.92 -6.15
C LEU A 292 8.30 14.19 -5.66
N THR A 293 9.40 14.92 -5.47
CA THR A 293 10.68 14.35 -5.04
C THR A 293 10.98 14.69 -3.58
N ILE A 294 11.51 13.69 -2.88
CA ILE A 294 11.89 13.77 -1.47
C ILE A 294 13.34 14.23 -1.39
N GLN A 295 13.58 15.39 -0.78
CA GLN A 295 14.94 15.82 -0.44
C GLN A 295 15.26 15.40 0.99
N LYS A 296 16.14 14.42 1.14
CA LYS A 296 16.81 14.13 2.41
C LYS A 296 18.07 14.99 2.47
N GLU A 297 18.22 15.86 3.47
CA GLU A 297 19.48 16.55 3.68
C GLU A 297 20.54 15.48 3.97
N SER A 298 21.40 15.21 2.98
CA SER A 298 22.53 14.31 3.16
C SER A 298 23.41 14.94 4.24
N SER A 299 23.28 14.41 5.46
CA SER A 299 23.98 14.88 6.64
C SER A 299 25.46 15.07 6.29
N LYS A 300 25.89 16.32 6.24
CA LYS A 300 27.31 16.65 6.14
C LYS A 300 27.95 16.13 7.42
N THR A 301 28.61 14.99 7.33
CA THR A 301 29.60 14.54 8.31
C THR A 301 30.65 15.64 8.46
N GLU A 302 30.48 16.51 9.45
CA GLU A 302 31.55 17.35 9.95
C GLU A 302 32.66 16.44 10.46
N THR A 303 33.75 16.41 9.71
CA THR A 303 34.99 15.73 10.04
C THR A 303 35.60 16.46 11.24
N VAL A 304 35.27 16.02 12.45
CA VAL A 304 35.97 16.44 13.66
C VAL A 304 37.31 15.70 13.69
N ASN A 305 38.38 16.46 13.42
CA ASN A 305 39.77 16.12 13.66
C ASN A 305 39.98 15.67 15.13
N PRO A 306 40.63 14.52 15.39
CA PRO A 306 41.30 14.28 16.67
C PRO A 306 42.81 14.24 16.43
N ASP A 307 43.46 15.37 16.66
CA ASP A 307 44.90 15.41 16.96
C ASP A 307 45.03 15.77 18.44
N ASN A 308 45.22 14.77 19.28
CA ASN A 308 46.05 14.90 20.47
C ASN A 308 46.41 13.52 21.02
N GLN A 309 47.73 13.30 21.00
CA GLN A 309 48.45 12.27 21.71
C GLN A 309 48.30 12.47 23.22
N GLU A 310 48.15 11.39 23.99
CA GLU A 310 49.05 11.14 25.11
C GLU A 310 48.98 9.68 25.57
N GLU A 311 50.18 9.21 25.91
CA GLU A 311 50.56 7.86 26.23
C GLU A 311 49.95 7.39 27.55
N GLU A 312 49.46 6.15 27.62
CA GLU A 312 49.64 5.39 28.86
C GLU A 312 49.84 3.90 28.60
N LYS A 313 50.73 3.36 29.43
CA LYS A 313 51.58 2.20 29.24
C LYS A 313 51.20 1.22 30.33
N VAL A 314 50.65 0.05 30.00
CA VAL A 314 50.68 -1.09 30.93
C VAL A 314 50.90 -2.41 30.17
N GLU A 315 51.85 -3.13 30.74
CA GLU A 315 52.53 -4.35 30.35
C GLU A 315 51.73 -5.65 30.54
N LEU A 316 52.19 -6.66 29.79
CA LEU A 316 52.28 -8.10 30.12
C LEU A 316 50.99 -8.92 30.30
N PHE A 317 50.75 -9.83 29.35
CA PHE A 317 50.68 -11.27 29.66
C PHE A 317 51.16 -12.11 28.46
N ASP A 318 52.29 -12.81 28.68
CA ASP A 318 52.78 -13.93 27.89
C ASP A 318 51.80 -15.13 28.02
N ILE A 319 51.26 -15.63 26.91
CA ILE A 319 50.87 -17.04 26.78
C ILE A 319 51.32 -17.57 25.42
N GLN A 320 52.14 -18.61 25.49
CA GLN A 320 52.84 -19.28 24.40
C GLN A 320 51.90 -19.98 23.41
N GLU A 321 52.28 -19.78 22.15
CA GLU A 321 52.22 -20.68 20.97
C GLU A 321 51.67 -22.10 21.18
N LYS A 322 50.68 -22.44 20.34
CA LYS A 322 50.74 -23.70 19.61
C LYS A 322 49.98 -23.61 18.28
N ASP A 323 50.72 -23.91 17.21
CA ASP A 323 50.31 -24.18 15.83
C ASP A 323 48.84 -24.55 15.63
N THR A 324 48.16 -23.87 14.70
CA THR A 324 47.61 -24.52 13.49
C THR A 324 47.32 -23.45 12.44
N THR A 325 48.05 -23.55 11.34
CA THR A 325 47.91 -22.83 10.08
C THR A 325 46.60 -23.23 9.39
N ILE A 326 45.68 -22.27 9.16
CA ILE A 326 44.84 -22.20 7.96
C ILE A 326 44.63 -20.72 7.65
N GLU A 327 45.25 -20.27 6.56
CA GLU A 327 44.95 -19.02 5.87
C GLU A 327 43.45 -18.93 5.57
N ASN A 328 42.75 -18.02 6.23
CA ASN A 328 41.56 -17.38 5.68
C ASN A 328 41.98 -15.96 5.30
N THR A 329 42.72 -15.87 4.20
CA THR A 329 42.83 -14.63 3.44
C THR A 329 41.45 -14.31 2.90
N GLU A 330 40.80 -13.29 3.46
CA GLU A 330 39.75 -12.56 2.77
C GLU A 330 40.27 -12.20 1.36
N PRO A 331 39.51 -12.47 0.28
CA PRO A 331 39.91 -12.02 -1.03
C PRO A 331 39.87 -10.49 -1.00
N VAL A 332 41.05 -9.89 -0.99
CA VAL A 332 41.25 -8.48 -1.29
C VAL A 332 40.54 -8.23 -2.61
N LYS A 333 39.39 -7.52 -2.57
CA LYS A 333 38.69 -7.00 -3.74
C LYS A 333 39.70 -6.20 -4.56
N THR A 334 40.31 -6.83 -5.56
CA THR A 334 40.99 -6.16 -6.65
C THR A 334 39.97 -5.24 -7.29
N LYS A 335 40.10 -3.93 -7.06
CA LYS A 335 39.34 -2.91 -7.77
C LYS A 335 39.56 -3.15 -9.27
N ASN A 336 38.56 -3.70 -9.94
CA ASN A 336 38.53 -3.79 -11.39
C ASN A 336 38.63 -2.35 -11.91
N GLU A 337 39.67 -2.04 -12.70
CA GLU A 337 39.88 -0.71 -13.27
C GLU A 337 38.75 -0.28 -14.22
N ASN A 338 37.85 -1.21 -14.58
CA ASN A 338 36.71 -1.00 -15.46
C ASN A 338 35.35 -0.90 -14.73
N SER A 339 35.31 -0.98 -13.40
CA SER A 339 34.07 -0.85 -12.63
C SER A 339 33.33 0.46 -12.93
N PHE A 340 32.00 0.41 -13.08
CA PHE A 340 31.19 1.63 -13.19
C PHE A 340 30.91 2.29 -11.83
N GLY A 341 31.23 1.61 -10.72
CA GLY A 341 30.95 2.07 -9.36
C GLY A 341 30.03 1.10 -8.62
N THR A 342 29.34 1.59 -7.60
CA THR A 342 28.34 0.84 -6.84
C THR A 342 27.07 1.67 -6.79
N ILE A 343 25.93 1.05 -7.09
CA ILE A 343 24.61 1.67 -7.01
C ILE A 343 23.95 1.19 -5.72
N SER A 344 23.42 2.13 -4.91
CA SER A 344 22.45 1.79 -3.85
C SER A 344 21.03 2.04 -4.37
N LEU A 345 20.14 1.09 -4.10
CA LEU A 345 18.71 1.17 -4.41
C LEU A 345 17.84 1.49 -3.18
N GLU A 346 18.44 1.66 -2.00
CA GLU A 346 17.74 1.78 -0.71
C GLU A 346 16.95 3.09 -0.58
N ASP A 347 17.41 4.17 -1.23
CA ASP A 347 16.79 5.50 -1.18
C ASP A 347 15.90 5.80 -2.41
N ILE A 348 15.52 4.78 -3.18
CA ILE A 348 14.71 4.97 -4.38
C ILE A 348 13.23 4.92 -4.02
N HIS A 349 12.52 5.97 -4.41
CA HIS A 349 11.08 6.06 -4.24
C HIS A 349 10.33 5.53 -5.48
N PRO A 350 9.15 4.91 -5.31
CA PRO A 350 8.33 4.47 -6.42
C PRO A 350 7.95 5.61 -7.36
N ILE A 351 8.08 5.41 -8.67
CA ILE A 351 7.48 6.30 -9.68
C ILE A 351 6.16 5.66 -10.08
N HIS A 352 5.07 6.28 -9.64
CA HIS A 352 3.73 5.75 -9.86
C HIS A 352 3.37 5.71 -11.35
N PHE A 353 2.69 4.63 -11.75
CA PHE A 353 1.95 4.52 -13.00
C PHE A 353 0.76 3.59 -12.81
N ASP A 354 -0.32 3.79 -13.56
CA ASP A 354 -1.53 2.97 -13.46
C ASP A 354 -1.35 1.64 -14.21
N PHE A 355 -1.36 0.52 -13.48
CA PHE A 355 -1.37 -0.83 -14.04
C PHE A 355 -2.65 -1.55 -13.65
N GLN A 356 -3.48 -1.84 -14.65
CA GLN A 356 -4.77 -2.52 -14.47
C GLN A 356 -4.63 -3.99 -14.90
N LEU A 357 -4.78 -4.92 -13.97
CA LEU A 357 -4.71 -6.37 -14.26
C LEU A 357 -5.77 -6.78 -15.28
N GLU A 358 -6.97 -6.23 -15.18
CA GLU A 358 -8.10 -6.51 -16.07
C GLU A 358 -7.86 -6.04 -17.50
N GLU A 359 -7.19 -4.89 -17.66
CA GLU A 359 -6.83 -4.36 -18.99
C GLU A 359 -5.80 -5.27 -19.65
N ALA A 360 -4.73 -5.63 -18.92
CA ALA A 360 -3.72 -6.55 -19.40
C ALA A 360 -4.31 -7.93 -19.75
N ALA A 361 -5.21 -8.45 -18.91
CA ALA A 361 -5.91 -9.71 -19.13
C ALA A 361 -6.79 -9.67 -20.38
N ASN A 362 -7.55 -8.59 -20.56
CA ASN A 362 -8.37 -8.39 -21.76
C ASN A 362 -7.50 -8.30 -23.02
N ASP A 363 -6.43 -7.51 -22.99
CA ASP A 363 -5.51 -7.33 -24.11
C ASP A 363 -4.78 -8.62 -24.51
N LEU A 364 -4.47 -9.47 -23.52
CA LEU A 364 -3.83 -10.77 -23.73
C LEU A 364 -4.84 -11.88 -23.99
N SER A 365 -6.14 -11.61 -23.85
CA SER A 365 -7.21 -12.60 -23.90
C SER A 365 -6.97 -13.79 -22.95
N LEU A 366 -6.48 -13.47 -21.74
CA LEU A 366 -6.20 -14.43 -20.68
C LEU A 366 -7.07 -14.13 -19.45
N PRO A 367 -7.34 -15.12 -18.57
CA PRO A 367 -7.96 -14.87 -17.28
C PRO A 367 -7.13 -13.92 -16.41
N VAL A 368 -7.80 -13.09 -15.60
CA VAL A 368 -7.14 -12.09 -14.74
C VAL A 368 -6.22 -12.78 -13.73
N GLU A 369 -6.68 -13.90 -13.17
CA GLU A 369 -5.92 -14.68 -12.18
C GLU A 369 -4.60 -15.22 -12.76
N LEU A 370 -4.59 -15.54 -14.07
CA LEU A 370 -3.39 -16.01 -14.75
C LEU A 370 -2.41 -14.85 -15.05
N ILE A 371 -2.93 -13.66 -15.36
CA ILE A 371 -2.08 -12.47 -15.49
C ILE A 371 -1.48 -12.09 -14.14
N GLU A 372 -2.25 -12.15 -13.07
CA GLU A 372 -1.75 -11.93 -11.72
C GLU A 372 -0.60 -12.88 -11.39
N GLU A 373 -0.76 -14.18 -11.65
CA GLU A 373 0.32 -15.19 -11.49
C GLU A 373 1.57 -14.81 -12.30
N PHE A 374 1.42 -14.43 -13.57
CA PHE A 374 2.56 -14.03 -14.39
C PHE A 374 3.23 -12.73 -13.93
N VAL A 375 2.47 -11.80 -13.35
CA VAL A 375 3.02 -10.56 -12.78
C VAL A 375 3.81 -10.87 -11.51
N HIS A 376 3.34 -11.77 -10.64
CA HIS A 376 4.10 -12.26 -9.49
C HIS A 376 5.40 -12.95 -9.91
N ASP A 377 5.35 -13.84 -10.90
CA ASP A 377 6.54 -14.49 -11.47
C ASP A 377 7.53 -13.46 -12.03
N PHE A 378 7.02 -12.41 -12.70
CA PHE A 378 7.83 -11.32 -13.20
C PHE A 378 8.47 -10.50 -12.08
N ILE A 379 7.77 -10.26 -10.96
CA ILE A 379 8.31 -9.55 -9.79
C ILE A 379 9.50 -10.32 -9.21
N ASP A 380 9.36 -11.63 -9.00
CA ASP A 380 10.44 -12.50 -8.51
C ASP A 380 11.63 -12.53 -9.47
N GLN A 381 11.35 -12.60 -10.78
CA GLN A 381 12.38 -12.54 -11.83
C GLN A 381 13.12 -11.18 -11.79
N ALA A 382 12.38 -10.07 -11.69
CA ALA A 382 12.94 -8.73 -11.69
C ALA A 382 13.87 -8.49 -10.49
N HIS A 383 13.53 -8.97 -9.28
CA HIS A 383 14.44 -8.94 -8.13
C HIS A 383 15.75 -9.67 -8.42
N THR A 384 15.64 -10.92 -8.88
CA THR A 384 16.81 -11.78 -9.14
C THR A 384 17.72 -11.18 -10.22
N GLU A 385 17.13 -10.73 -11.32
CA GLU A 385 17.86 -10.17 -12.46
C GLU A 385 18.43 -8.79 -12.15
N THR A 386 17.75 -7.96 -11.34
CA THR A 386 18.30 -6.67 -10.90
C THR A 386 19.55 -6.87 -10.04
N GLN A 387 19.57 -7.86 -9.15
CA GLN A 387 20.79 -8.17 -8.38
C GLN A 387 21.97 -8.57 -9.29
N LYS A 388 21.69 -9.30 -10.38
CA LYS A 388 22.70 -9.59 -11.40
C LYS A 388 23.13 -8.32 -12.16
N MET A 389 22.19 -7.43 -12.46
CA MET A 389 22.45 -6.15 -13.13
C MET A 389 23.37 -5.25 -12.29
N LEU A 390 23.13 -5.16 -10.98
CA LEU A 390 23.97 -4.41 -10.05
C LEU A 390 25.39 -4.99 -9.97
N LYS A 391 25.54 -6.32 -9.91
CA LYS A 391 26.86 -6.96 -9.95
C LYS A 391 27.59 -6.69 -11.27
N ALA A 392 26.90 -6.78 -12.39
CA ALA A 392 27.46 -6.43 -13.70
C ALA A 392 27.88 -4.95 -13.78
N TYR A 393 27.14 -4.06 -13.12
CA TYR A 393 27.51 -2.65 -12.97
C TYR A 393 28.82 -2.49 -12.19
N GLU A 394 28.94 -3.17 -11.04
CA GLU A 394 30.19 -3.17 -10.25
C GLU A 394 31.38 -3.73 -11.02
N GLU A 395 31.15 -4.70 -11.91
CA GLU A 395 32.18 -5.31 -12.74
C GLU A 395 32.53 -4.50 -14.00
N GLY A 396 31.74 -3.49 -14.36
CA GLY A 396 31.93 -2.74 -15.60
C GLY A 396 31.43 -3.45 -16.85
N ASN A 397 30.51 -4.42 -16.70
CA ASN A 397 30.06 -5.29 -17.78
C ASN A 397 28.77 -4.76 -18.43
N LEU A 398 28.93 -3.81 -19.36
CA LEU A 398 27.81 -3.20 -20.08
C LEU A 398 26.99 -4.21 -20.89
N ASP A 399 27.63 -5.19 -21.54
CA ASP A 399 26.95 -6.22 -22.34
C ASP A 399 26.00 -7.07 -21.48
N ALA A 400 26.43 -7.44 -20.27
CA ALA A 400 25.57 -8.16 -19.33
C ALA A 400 24.37 -7.30 -18.89
N ILE A 401 24.59 -6.02 -18.60
CA ILE A 401 23.50 -5.10 -18.21
C ILE A 401 22.49 -4.93 -19.33
N GLN A 402 22.95 -4.75 -20.58
CA GLN A 402 22.08 -4.63 -21.75
C GLN A 402 21.29 -5.91 -22.02
N LYS A 403 21.89 -7.09 -21.82
CA LYS A 403 21.20 -8.39 -21.92
C LYS A 403 20.11 -8.56 -20.87
N ILE A 404 20.40 -8.19 -19.63
CA ILE A 404 19.40 -8.22 -18.56
C ILE A 404 18.27 -7.23 -18.87
N GLY A 405 18.61 -6.02 -19.32
CA GLY A 405 17.62 -5.03 -19.78
C GLY A 405 16.74 -5.57 -20.91
N HIS A 406 17.32 -6.30 -21.88
CA HIS A 406 16.57 -6.95 -22.94
C HIS A 406 15.60 -8.02 -22.42
N LEU A 407 16.07 -8.89 -21.52
CA LEU A 407 15.29 -9.97 -20.92
C LEU A 407 14.07 -9.42 -20.18
N LEU A 408 14.30 -8.52 -19.23
CA LEU A 408 13.22 -7.95 -18.41
C LEU A 408 12.25 -7.11 -19.25
N LYS A 409 12.74 -6.40 -20.27
CA LYS A 409 11.90 -5.67 -21.22
C LYS A 409 10.96 -6.62 -21.97
N GLY A 410 11.45 -7.78 -22.40
CA GLY A 410 10.64 -8.78 -23.08
C GLY A 410 9.50 -9.26 -22.19
N ALA A 411 9.81 -9.59 -20.94
CA ALA A 411 8.82 -10.01 -19.96
C ALA A 411 7.79 -8.91 -19.65
N SER A 412 8.23 -7.69 -19.33
CA SER A 412 7.31 -6.59 -19.00
C SER A 412 6.43 -6.17 -20.18
N SER A 413 6.98 -6.17 -21.40
CA SER A 413 6.21 -5.88 -22.62
C SER A 413 5.16 -6.96 -22.91
N ASN A 414 5.47 -8.23 -22.64
CA ASN A 414 4.51 -9.32 -22.79
C ASN A 414 3.34 -9.17 -21.81
N LEU A 415 3.60 -8.64 -20.61
CA LEU A 415 2.59 -8.36 -19.58
C LEU A 415 1.92 -6.99 -19.70
N ARG A 416 2.22 -6.22 -20.76
CA ARG A 416 1.68 -4.86 -20.99
C ARG A 416 2.07 -3.84 -19.91
N ILE A 417 3.16 -4.07 -19.19
CA ILE A 417 3.69 -3.13 -18.19
C ILE A 417 4.58 -2.09 -18.91
N ASN A 418 3.94 -1.21 -19.69
CA ASN A 418 4.61 -0.32 -20.65
C ASN A 418 5.68 0.59 -20.00
N PRO A 419 5.47 1.21 -18.83
CA PRO A 419 6.49 2.08 -18.22
C PRO A 419 7.78 1.33 -17.86
N LEU A 420 7.67 0.06 -17.43
CA LEU A 420 8.84 -0.80 -17.21
C LEU A 420 9.51 -1.17 -18.53
N ALA A 421 8.74 -1.56 -19.54
CA ALA A 421 9.29 -1.87 -20.86
C ALA A 421 10.07 -0.67 -21.45
N ASP A 422 9.59 0.55 -21.27
CA ASP A 422 10.20 1.78 -21.75
C ASP A 422 11.50 2.13 -21.02
N THR A 423 11.52 2.01 -19.69
CA THR A 423 12.76 2.24 -18.90
C THR A 423 13.82 1.18 -19.21
N LEU A 424 13.42 -0.09 -19.30
CA LEU A 424 14.30 -1.20 -19.67
C LEU A 424 14.80 -1.10 -21.12
N TYR A 425 14.00 -0.55 -22.03
CA TYR A 425 14.45 -0.20 -23.38
C TYR A 425 15.62 0.78 -23.35
N LYS A 426 15.56 1.83 -22.52
CA LYS A 426 16.65 2.80 -22.37
C LYS A 426 17.92 2.14 -21.83
N ILE A 427 17.79 1.20 -20.89
CA ILE A 427 18.93 0.42 -20.37
C ILE A 427 19.53 -0.48 -21.46
N GLN A 428 18.68 -1.22 -22.20
CA GLN A 428 19.11 -2.11 -23.29
C GLN A 428 19.97 -1.40 -24.34
N PHE A 429 19.60 -0.17 -24.70
CA PHE A 429 20.28 0.62 -25.74
C PHE A 429 21.21 1.70 -25.17
N CYS A 430 21.57 1.62 -23.89
CA CYS A 430 22.47 2.58 -23.27
C CYS A 430 23.90 2.38 -23.78
N GLU A 431 24.44 3.35 -24.53
CA GLU A 431 25.82 3.35 -25.01
C GLU A 431 26.79 4.09 -24.07
N ASP A 432 26.26 4.97 -23.20
CA ASP A 432 27.03 5.79 -22.28
C ASP A 432 26.89 5.29 -20.83
N PRO A 433 27.92 4.65 -20.27
CA PRO A 433 27.89 4.12 -18.90
C PRO A 433 27.57 5.17 -17.82
N ASN A 434 27.82 6.45 -18.09
CA ASN A 434 27.54 7.52 -17.12
C ASN A 434 26.04 7.72 -16.87
N ASN A 435 25.18 7.35 -17.83
CA ASN A 435 23.73 7.44 -17.67
C ASN A 435 23.12 6.18 -17.06
N LEU A 436 23.90 5.10 -16.98
CA LEU A 436 23.40 3.78 -16.63
C LEU A 436 22.89 3.72 -15.18
N GLU A 437 23.56 4.40 -14.24
CA GLU A 437 23.06 4.51 -12.86
C GLU A 437 21.68 5.15 -12.80
N LEU A 438 21.51 6.29 -13.49
CA LEU A 438 20.24 7.01 -13.53
C LEU A 438 19.13 6.13 -14.11
N LEU A 439 19.42 5.42 -15.21
CA LEU A 439 18.45 4.55 -15.87
C LEU A 439 18.07 3.34 -15.03
N ILE A 440 19.03 2.73 -14.33
CA ILE A 440 18.76 1.62 -13.40
C ILE A 440 17.88 2.11 -12.25
N LYS A 441 18.14 3.31 -11.72
CA LYS A 441 17.32 3.91 -10.66
C LYS A 441 15.90 4.22 -11.14
N ASP A 442 15.76 4.77 -12.35
CA ASP A 442 14.47 5.08 -12.99
C ASP A 442 13.65 3.80 -13.21
N TYR A 443 14.27 2.74 -13.74
CA TYR A 443 13.65 1.41 -13.85
C TYR A 443 13.20 0.88 -12.49
N TRP A 444 14.08 0.92 -11.48
CA TRP A 444 13.78 0.38 -10.16
C TRP A 444 12.63 1.12 -9.48
N ALA A 445 12.55 2.43 -9.66
CA ALA A 445 11.44 3.23 -9.16
C ALA A 445 10.08 2.81 -9.76
N HIS A 446 10.01 2.54 -11.06
CA HIS A 446 8.80 1.99 -11.67
C HIS A 446 8.53 0.56 -11.16
N PHE A 447 9.57 -0.25 -11.00
CA PHE A 447 9.41 -1.61 -10.49
C PHE A 447 8.77 -1.64 -9.10
N LEU A 448 9.24 -0.78 -8.18
CA LEU A 448 8.66 -0.65 -6.85
C LEU A 448 7.19 -0.20 -6.90
N SER A 449 6.81 0.66 -7.86
CA SER A 449 5.40 1.04 -8.05
C SER A 449 4.53 -0.15 -8.43
N LEU A 450 5.00 -0.99 -9.36
CA LEU A 450 4.27 -2.20 -9.75
C LEU A 450 4.12 -3.17 -8.58
N GLU A 451 5.22 -3.47 -7.90
CA GLU A 451 5.25 -4.40 -6.77
C GLU A 451 4.29 -3.95 -5.66
N ASN A 452 4.30 -2.66 -5.32
CA ASN A 452 3.39 -2.11 -4.32
C ASN A 452 1.91 -2.26 -4.74
N GLN A 453 1.58 -1.95 -6.00
CA GLN A 453 0.20 -2.09 -6.49
C GLN A 453 -0.31 -3.53 -6.39
N ILE A 454 0.51 -4.50 -6.80
CA ILE A 454 0.13 -5.91 -6.78
C ILE A 454 0.01 -6.43 -5.35
N ASN A 455 0.92 -6.06 -4.45
CA ASN A 455 0.86 -6.45 -3.04
C ASN A 455 -0.37 -5.89 -2.32
N VAL A 456 -0.89 -4.73 -2.72
CA VAL A 456 -2.12 -4.17 -2.18
C VAL A 456 -3.35 -4.94 -2.67
N ILE A 457 -3.34 -5.42 -3.91
CA ILE A 457 -4.46 -6.16 -4.50
C ILE A 457 -4.53 -7.60 -3.97
N SER A 458 -3.39 -8.24 -3.70
CA SER A 458 -3.32 -9.63 -3.22
C SER A 458 -3.51 -9.80 -1.70
N ASN A 459 -3.65 -8.71 -0.92
CA ASN A 459 -3.98 -8.71 0.52
C ASN A 459 -5.44 -8.31 0.75
#